data_AF-A0A2V8KCM6-F1
#
_entry.id   AF-A0A2V8KCM6-F1
#
_cell.length_a   1.000
_cell.length_b   1.000
_cell.length_c   1.000
_cell.angle_alpha   90.00
_cell.angle_beta   90.00
_cell.angle_gamma   90.00
#
_symmetry.space_group_name_H-M   'P 1'
#
loop_
_entity.id
_entity.type
_entity.pdbx_description
1 polymer ?
#
loop_
_entity_poly.entity_id
_entity_poly.type
_entity_poly.pdbx_seq_one_letter_code
_entity_poly.pdbx_strand_id
1 'polypeptide(L)'
;MKSVCFVDDDKDEIRRFRQFMGDRYIVGTGTTLDDALQDLKNRKVRKPDLFMLDLYYGPDTPEEMRKDIAAADEKLSDAEAALRALLVKAGQSPNGGFTLAAEVQARYPRIPRVVFSRKAFLKDALRAHEVGLPLLEKPDPDATDKGTTSERYDAAFRRHSNQIFEFVDGIINRNRWLVRNRPRIEGFIMGFFFFVLKIVWDFFQGSAGSQLQAGAVGVLVGVLVCSLGCIWLAKR
;
A
#
# COMPACT_ATOMS: atom_id res chain seq x y z
N MET A 1 -20.07 12.42 11.88
CA MET A 1 -19.86 11.57 10.69
C MET A 1 -18.62 12.08 9.97
N LYS A 2 -17.75 11.19 9.46
CA LYS A 2 -16.55 11.60 8.72
C LYS A 2 -16.92 12.12 7.33
N SER A 3 -16.13 13.02 6.77
CA SER A 3 -16.38 13.63 5.46
C SER A 3 -15.32 13.26 4.42
N VAL A 4 -15.76 13.03 3.19
CA VAL A 4 -14.89 12.68 2.06
C VAL A 4 -15.14 13.67 0.92
N CYS A 5 -14.09 14.25 0.36
CA CYS A 5 -14.13 15.04 -0.86
C CYS A 5 -13.65 14.16 -2.02
N PHE A 6 -14.55 13.84 -2.95
CA PHE A 6 -14.29 13.00 -4.12
C PHE A 6 -14.34 13.84 -5.40
N VAL A 7 -13.27 13.78 -6.19
CA VAL A 7 -13.14 14.52 -7.46
C VAL A 7 -12.82 13.54 -8.57
N ASP A 8 -13.67 13.54 -9.60
CA ASP A 8 -13.60 12.66 -10.76
C ASP A 8 -14.32 13.37 -11.92
N ASP A 9 -13.77 13.40 -13.12
CA ASP A 9 -14.41 14.08 -14.24
C ASP A 9 -15.50 13.25 -14.94
N ASP A 10 -15.71 12.00 -14.53
CA ASP A 10 -16.85 11.19 -14.91
C ASP A 10 -18.04 11.37 -13.93
N LYS A 11 -19.16 11.84 -14.49
CA LYS A 11 -20.41 12.02 -13.74
C LYS A 11 -21.01 10.70 -13.26
N ASP A 12 -20.79 9.60 -13.99
CA ASP A 12 -21.26 8.28 -13.57
C ASP A 12 -20.45 7.73 -12.40
N GLU A 13 -19.14 7.94 -12.37
CA GLU A 13 -18.32 7.59 -11.20
C GLU A 13 -18.72 8.41 -9.98
N ILE A 14 -18.91 9.73 -10.12
CA ILE A 14 -19.45 10.58 -9.05
C ILE A 14 -20.77 10.02 -8.50
N ARG A 15 -21.70 9.67 -9.40
CA ARG A 15 -23.02 9.14 -9.03
C ARG A 15 -22.89 7.81 -8.28
N ARG A 16 -22.10 6.87 -8.80
CA ARG A 16 -21.82 5.57 -8.17
C ARG A 16 -21.20 5.76 -6.79
N PHE A 17 -20.14 6.57 -6.69
CA PHE A 17 -19.43 6.83 -5.45
C PHE A 17 -20.37 7.39 -4.38
N ARG A 18 -21.13 8.44 -4.72
CA ARG A 18 -22.10 9.05 -3.78
C ARG A 18 -23.18 8.06 -3.34
N GLN A 19 -23.70 7.25 -4.26
CA GLN A 19 -24.73 6.25 -3.97
C GLN A 19 -24.24 5.21 -2.94
N PHE A 20 -23.02 4.70 -3.08
CA PHE A 20 -22.54 3.62 -2.20
C PHE A 20 -21.85 4.12 -0.91
N MET A 21 -21.31 5.34 -0.92
CA MET A 21 -20.56 5.89 0.22
C MET A 21 -21.39 6.84 1.07
N GLY A 22 -22.47 7.41 0.53
CA GLY A 22 -23.33 8.40 1.20
C GLY A 22 -23.98 7.90 2.49
N ASP A 23 -24.20 6.59 2.62
CA ASP A 23 -24.79 5.98 3.81
C ASP A 23 -23.82 5.97 5.02
N ARG A 24 -22.52 6.10 4.77
CA ARG A 24 -21.48 6.01 5.81
C ARG A 24 -20.70 7.31 6.03
N TYR A 25 -20.68 8.19 5.04
CA TYR A 25 -19.85 9.39 5.02
C TYR A 25 -20.63 10.61 4.54
N ILE A 26 -20.23 11.80 4.98
CA ILE A 26 -20.70 13.04 4.36
C ILE A 26 -19.84 13.24 3.11
N VAL A 27 -20.40 12.90 1.96
CA VAL A 27 -19.65 12.93 0.69
C VAL A 27 -19.89 14.25 -0.02
N GLY A 28 -18.79 14.94 -0.33
CA GLY A 28 -18.70 15.98 -1.34
C GLY A 28 -18.27 15.38 -2.66
N THR A 29 -19.00 15.61 -3.74
CA THR A 29 -18.57 15.17 -5.07
C THR A 29 -18.68 16.28 -6.09
N GLY A 30 -17.77 16.32 -7.04
CA GLY A 30 -17.83 17.26 -8.16
C GLY A 30 -16.87 16.85 -9.28
N THR A 31 -17.20 17.29 -10.50
CA THR A 31 -16.30 17.16 -11.67
C THR A 31 -15.10 18.08 -11.59
N THR A 32 -15.08 18.98 -10.60
CA THR A 32 -13.95 19.81 -10.23
C THR A 32 -13.80 19.84 -8.71
N LEU A 33 -12.62 20.25 -8.23
CA LEU A 33 -12.36 20.42 -6.80
C LEU A 33 -13.30 21.44 -6.16
N ASP A 34 -13.56 22.57 -6.84
CA ASP A 34 -14.42 23.63 -6.32
C ASP A 34 -15.87 23.17 -6.18
N ASP A 35 -16.37 22.40 -7.14
CA ASP A 35 -17.71 21.80 -7.07
C ASP A 35 -17.83 20.83 -5.89
N ALA A 36 -16.83 19.95 -5.71
CA ALA A 36 -16.82 18.97 -4.62
C ALA A 36 -16.75 19.65 -3.24
N LEU A 37 -15.95 20.72 -3.10
CA LEU A 37 -15.88 21.52 -1.88
C LEU A 37 -17.16 22.32 -1.64
N GLN A 38 -17.79 22.85 -2.68
CA GLN A 38 -19.06 23.57 -2.56
C GLN A 38 -20.18 22.63 -2.12
N ASP A 39 -20.23 21.40 -2.63
CA ASP A 39 -21.16 20.37 -2.16
C ASP A 39 -20.95 20.03 -0.68
N LEU A 40 -19.70 19.93 -0.19
CA LEU A 40 -19.42 19.80 1.25
C LEU A 40 -19.90 21.01 2.05
N LYS A 41 -19.64 22.22 1.58
CA LYS A 41 -20.09 23.46 2.25
C LYS A 41 -21.61 23.50 2.38
N ASN A 42 -22.34 23.13 1.33
CA ASN A 42 -23.81 23.04 1.34
C ASN A 42 -24.31 22.04 2.39
N ARG A 43 -23.51 21.02 2.72
CA ARG A 43 -23.76 20.02 3.77
C ARG A 43 -23.23 20.44 5.15
N LYS A 44 -22.88 21.72 5.32
CA LYS A 44 -22.31 22.32 6.55
C LYS A 44 -20.96 21.71 6.96
N VAL A 45 -20.22 21.12 6.02
CA VAL A 45 -18.85 20.64 6.24
C VAL A 45 -17.85 21.74 5.84
N ARG A 46 -17.01 22.16 6.78
CA ARG A 46 -15.99 23.21 6.54
C ARG A 46 -14.70 22.66 5.91
N LYS A 47 -14.35 21.40 6.21
CA LYS A 47 -13.12 20.74 5.73
C LYS A 47 -13.38 19.22 5.59
N PRO A 48 -12.90 18.57 4.52
CA PRO A 48 -12.94 17.11 4.40
C PRO A 48 -11.92 16.43 5.32
N ASP A 49 -12.24 15.22 5.81
CA ASP A 49 -11.28 14.36 6.51
C ASP A 49 -10.36 13.62 5.52
N LEU A 50 -10.80 13.42 4.28
CA LEU A 50 -10.07 12.73 3.22
C LEU A 50 -10.39 13.34 1.85
N PHE A 51 -9.36 13.49 1.01
CA PHE A 51 -9.50 13.70 -0.42
C PHE A 51 -9.31 12.37 -1.17
N MET A 52 -10.22 12.07 -2.08
CA MET A 52 -10.12 10.96 -3.03
C MET A 52 -10.17 11.57 -4.43
N LEU A 53 -9.06 11.48 -5.15
CA LEU A 53 -8.86 12.17 -6.42
C LEU A 53 -8.62 11.13 -7.50
N ASP A 54 -9.26 11.29 -8.65
CA ASP A 54 -8.91 10.53 -9.83
C ASP A 54 -7.48 10.85 -10.29
N LEU A 55 -6.74 9.80 -10.66
CA LEU A 55 -5.36 9.89 -11.13
C LEU A 55 -5.28 10.38 -12.58
N TYR A 56 -6.27 10.02 -13.41
CA TYR A 56 -6.33 10.38 -14.83
C TYR A 56 -7.35 11.49 -15.09
N TYR A 57 -7.43 12.44 -14.16
CA TYR A 57 -8.39 13.54 -14.19
C TYR A 57 -8.26 14.41 -15.46
N GLY A 58 -9.32 14.41 -16.28
CA GLY A 58 -9.35 15.06 -17.59
C GLY A 58 -10.67 15.79 -17.91
N PRO A 59 -11.03 16.86 -17.16
CA PRO A 59 -12.34 17.51 -17.25
C PRO A 59 -12.67 18.07 -18.64
N ASP A 60 -11.64 18.46 -19.40
CA ASP A 60 -11.78 19.03 -20.73
C ASP A 60 -11.69 17.97 -21.85
N THR A 61 -11.65 16.68 -21.51
CA THR A 61 -11.56 15.60 -22.50
C THR A 61 -12.84 15.56 -23.34
N PRO A 62 -12.76 15.72 -24.67
CA PRO A 62 -13.93 15.68 -25.55
C PRO A 62 -14.66 14.33 -25.47
N GLU A 63 -15.99 14.34 -25.57
CA GLU A 63 -16.84 13.14 -25.45
C GLU A 63 -16.42 12.02 -26.41
N GLU A 64 -16.08 12.35 -27.66
CA GLU A 64 -15.60 11.35 -28.62
C GLU A 64 -14.29 10.69 -28.18
N MET A 65 -13.37 11.48 -27.60
CA MET A 65 -12.12 10.94 -27.04
C MET A 65 -12.39 10.06 -25.81
N ARG A 66 -13.39 10.40 -24.97
CA ARG A 66 -13.82 9.55 -23.84
C ARG A 66 -14.31 8.19 -24.33
N LYS A 67 -15.12 8.16 -25.41
CA LYS A 67 -15.57 6.90 -26.03
C LYS A 67 -14.42 6.09 -26.60
N ASP A 68 -13.47 6.75 -27.27
CA ASP A 68 -12.28 6.08 -27.81
C ASP A 68 -11.41 5.47 -26.69
N ILE A 69 -11.22 6.19 -25.58
CA ILE A 69 -10.52 5.69 -24.39
C ILE A 69 -11.25 4.49 -23.80
N ALA A 70 -12.58 4.57 -23.61
CA ALA A 70 -13.37 3.46 -23.08
C ALA A 70 -13.29 2.20 -23.97
N ALA A 71 -13.38 2.37 -25.29
CA ALA A 71 -13.24 1.27 -26.24
C ALA A 71 -11.82 0.69 -26.28
N ALA A 72 -10.79 1.52 -26.05
CA ALA A 72 -9.41 1.05 -25.94
C ALA A 72 -9.17 0.28 -24.63
N ASP A 73 -9.76 0.74 -23.52
CA ASP A 73 -9.70 0.09 -22.21
C ASP A 73 -10.38 -1.29 -22.23
N GLU A 74 -11.56 -1.40 -22.87
CA GLU A 74 -12.24 -2.67 -23.05
C GLU A 74 -11.36 -3.68 -23.81
N LYS A 75 -10.73 -3.25 -24.91
CA LYS A 75 -9.79 -4.09 -25.68
C LYS A 75 -8.56 -4.49 -24.86
N LEU A 76 -8.03 -3.59 -24.04
CA LEU A 76 -6.91 -3.89 -23.15
C LEU A 76 -7.32 -4.94 -22.12
N SER A 77 -8.46 -4.77 -21.48
CA SER A 77 -9.02 -5.72 -20.51
C SER A 77 -9.19 -7.13 -21.12
N ASP A 78 -9.73 -7.22 -22.34
CA ASP A 78 -9.87 -8.49 -23.05
C ASP A 78 -8.52 -9.13 -23.40
N ALA A 79 -7.57 -8.32 -23.87
CA ALA A 79 -6.22 -8.78 -24.18
C ALA A 79 -5.48 -9.28 -22.93
N GLU A 80 -5.61 -8.58 -21.79
CA GLU A 80 -5.08 -9.03 -20.51
C GLU A 80 -5.71 -10.34 -20.05
N ALA A 81 -7.03 -10.48 -20.18
CA ALA A 81 -7.73 -11.71 -19.83
C ALA A 81 -7.26 -12.89 -20.68
N ALA A 82 -7.09 -12.68 -21.99
CA ALA A 82 -6.55 -13.68 -22.91
C ALA A 82 -5.10 -14.07 -22.55
N LEU A 83 -4.25 -13.09 -22.24
CA LEU A 83 -2.88 -13.35 -21.78
C LEU A 83 -2.86 -14.17 -20.49
N ARG A 84 -3.70 -13.83 -19.51
CA ARG A 84 -3.83 -14.60 -18.26
C ARG A 84 -4.22 -16.04 -18.53
N ALA A 85 -5.19 -16.27 -19.40
CA ALA A 85 -5.61 -17.62 -19.77
C ALA A 85 -4.45 -18.43 -20.39
N LEU A 86 -3.65 -17.80 -21.26
CA LEU A 86 -2.45 -18.43 -21.83
C LEU A 86 -1.39 -18.76 -20.77
N LEU A 87 -1.15 -17.86 -19.81
CA LEU A 87 -0.21 -18.11 -18.72
C LEU A 87 -0.64 -19.30 -17.86
N VAL A 88 -1.92 -19.34 -17.47
CA VAL A 88 -2.48 -20.46 -16.70
C VAL A 88 -2.33 -21.76 -17.48
N LYS A 89 -2.65 -21.77 -18.77
CA LYS A 89 -2.47 -22.95 -19.65
C LYS A 89 -1.00 -23.39 -19.74
N ALA A 90 -0.06 -22.45 -19.70
CA ALA A 90 1.38 -22.73 -19.67
C ALA A 90 1.91 -23.14 -18.28
N GLY A 91 1.03 -23.34 -17.29
CA GLY A 91 1.41 -23.67 -15.91
C GLY A 91 2.04 -22.50 -15.15
N GLN A 92 1.97 -21.28 -15.70
CA GLN A 92 2.47 -20.07 -15.05
C GLN A 92 1.34 -19.39 -14.30
N SER A 93 1.48 -19.28 -12.99
CA SER A 93 0.53 -18.55 -12.15
C SER A 93 1.25 -17.72 -11.09
N PRO A 94 0.62 -16.66 -10.57
CA PRO A 94 1.15 -15.90 -9.45
C PRO A 94 1.49 -16.78 -8.23
N ASN A 95 0.70 -17.85 -8.01
CA ASN A 95 0.93 -18.81 -6.92
C ASN A 95 2.30 -19.47 -6.99
N GLY A 96 2.86 -19.71 -8.19
CA GLY A 96 4.22 -20.22 -8.33
C GLY A 96 5.26 -19.27 -7.73
N GLY A 97 5.11 -17.96 -8.00
CA GLY A 97 5.99 -16.93 -7.43
C GLY A 97 5.88 -16.83 -5.90
N PHE A 98 4.65 -16.86 -5.37
CA PHE A 98 4.43 -16.84 -3.91
C PHE A 98 4.95 -18.11 -3.21
N THR A 99 4.79 -19.27 -3.83
CA THR A 99 5.30 -20.55 -3.30
C THR A 99 6.83 -20.52 -3.23
N LEU A 100 7.49 -20.09 -4.32
CA LEU A 100 8.94 -19.92 -4.33
C LEU A 100 9.40 -18.92 -3.26
N ALA A 101 8.70 -17.80 -3.08
CA ALA A 101 9.02 -16.82 -2.06
C ALA A 101 8.91 -17.41 -0.64
N ALA A 102 7.90 -18.24 -0.38
CA ALA A 102 7.73 -18.93 0.90
C ALA A 102 8.85 -19.96 1.14
N GLU A 103 9.22 -20.75 0.12
CA GLU A 103 10.33 -21.70 0.19
C GLU A 103 11.67 -21.01 0.49
N VAL A 104 11.96 -19.90 -0.20
CA VAL A 104 13.16 -19.09 0.04
C VAL A 104 13.16 -18.55 1.47
N GLN A 105 12.02 -18.07 1.98
CA GLN A 105 11.92 -17.59 3.36
C GLN A 105 12.15 -18.69 4.39
N ALA A 106 11.64 -19.90 4.15
CA ALA A 106 11.85 -21.02 5.05
C ALA A 106 13.34 -21.39 5.15
N ARG A 107 14.07 -21.35 4.03
CA ARG A 107 15.51 -21.67 3.98
C ARG A 107 16.40 -20.52 4.44
N TYR A 108 16.01 -19.28 4.17
CA TYR A 108 16.82 -18.08 4.41
C TYR A 108 16.02 -16.98 5.13
N PRO A 109 15.58 -17.20 6.39
CA PRO A 109 14.57 -16.37 7.03
C PRO A 109 14.98 -14.92 7.34
N ARG A 110 16.28 -14.60 7.19
CA ARG A 110 16.86 -13.26 7.47
C ARG A 110 17.28 -12.52 6.20
N ILE A 111 17.12 -13.14 5.03
CA ILE A 111 17.45 -12.52 3.75
C ILE A 111 16.17 -11.93 3.17
N PRO A 112 16.16 -10.63 2.79
CA PRO A 112 14.97 -10.02 2.24
C PRO A 112 14.70 -10.62 0.86
N ARG A 113 13.43 -10.71 0.51
CA ARG A 113 12.95 -11.25 -0.76
C ARG A 113 12.09 -10.23 -1.48
N VAL A 114 12.12 -10.28 -2.80
CA VAL A 114 11.40 -9.39 -3.70
C VAL A 114 10.85 -10.24 -4.84
N VAL A 115 9.62 -9.98 -5.27
CA VAL A 115 9.07 -10.52 -6.53
C VAL A 115 9.51 -9.63 -7.67
N PHE A 116 10.10 -10.21 -8.71
CA PHE A 116 10.55 -9.46 -9.89
C PHE A 116 9.84 -9.99 -11.15
N SER A 117 8.89 -9.23 -11.71
CA SER A 117 7.95 -9.73 -12.73
C SER A 117 7.61 -8.69 -13.81
N ARG A 118 7.39 -9.15 -15.05
CA ARG A 118 6.74 -8.39 -16.15
C ARG A 118 5.23 -8.67 -16.25
N LYS A 119 4.78 -9.73 -15.58
CA LYS A 119 3.44 -10.31 -15.75
C LYS A 119 2.59 -10.16 -14.49
N ALA A 120 2.99 -9.24 -13.61
CA ALA A 120 2.26 -8.98 -12.37
C ALA A 120 1.17 -7.97 -12.68
N PHE A 121 -0.08 -8.37 -12.48
CA PHE A 121 -1.20 -7.46 -12.59
C PHE A 121 -1.41 -6.71 -11.27
N LEU A 122 -2.23 -5.66 -11.27
CA LEU A 122 -2.54 -4.89 -10.06
C LEU A 122 -2.98 -5.79 -8.88
N LYS A 123 -3.80 -6.81 -9.15
CA LYS A 123 -4.23 -7.79 -8.13
C LYS A 123 -3.05 -8.57 -7.53
N ASP A 124 -2.04 -8.89 -8.32
CA ASP A 124 -0.84 -9.58 -7.84
C ASP A 124 0.04 -8.66 -7.00
N ALA A 125 0.17 -7.39 -7.40
CA ALA A 125 0.90 -6.37 -6.65
C ALA A 125 0.24 -6.09 -5.29
N LEU A 126 -1.09 -5.99 -5.24
CA LEU A 126 -1.85 -5.85 -4.00
C LEU A 126 -1.65 -7.05 -3.08
N ARG A 127 -1.78 -8.27 -3.61
CA ARG A 127 -1.51 -9.49 -2.84
C ARG A 127 -0.07 -9.53 -2.32
N ALA A 128 0.90 -9.13 -3.13
CA ALA A 128 2.30 -9.07 -2.72
C ALA A 128 2.50 -8.06 -1.56
N HIS A 129 1.85 -6.90 -1.64
CA HIS A 129 1.84 -5.92 -0.56
C HIS A 129 1.23 -6.47 0.73
N GLU A 130 0.08 -7.15 0.66
CA GLU A 130 -0.62 -7.73 1.82
C GLU A 130 0.26 -8.72 2.61
N VAL A 131 1.10 -9.50 1.92
CA VAL A 131 2.01 -10.47 2.55
C VAL A 131 3.41 -9.91 2.85
N GLY A 132 3.57 -8.59 2.76
CA GLY A 132 4.85 -7.92 3.02
C GLY A 132 5.97 -8.32 2.05
N LEU A 133 5.62 -8.68 0.81
CA LEU A 133 6.55 -9.09 -0.23
C LEU A 133 6.66 -7.98 -1.29
N PRO A 134 7.72 -7.15 -1.27
CA PRO A 134 7.88 -6.09 -2.25
C PRO A 134 7.88 -6.67 -3.67
N LEU A 135 7.22 -5.97 -4.59
CA LEU A 135 7.19 -6.29 -6.00
C LEU A 135 7.95 -5.21 -6.77
N LEU A 136 8.92 -5.63 -7.57
CA LEU A 136 9.61 -4.81 -8.54
C LEU A 136 9.15 -5.24 -9.93
N GLU A 137 8.66 -4.28 -10.70
CA GLU A 137 8.33 -4.49 -12.10
C GLU A 137 9.61 -4.61 -12.93
N LYS A 138 9.64 -5.60 -13.82
CA LYS A 138 10.73 -5.75 -14.79
C LYS A 138 10.53 -4.71 -15.89
N PRO A 139 11.55 -3.93 -16.26
CA PRO A 139 11.42 -2.94 -17.32
C PRO A 139 10.92 -3.56 -18.63
N ASP A 140 9.92 -2.92 -19.22
CA ASP A 140 9.42 -3.23 -20.54
C ASP A 140 9.97 -2.25 -21.59
N PRO A 141 10.22 -2.73 -22.81
CA PRO A 141 10.71 -1.89 -23.89
C PRO A 141 9.63 -0.91 -24.36
N ASP A 142 10.05 0.28 -24.74
CA ASP A 142 9.18 1.29 -25.34
C ASP A 142 9.42 1.41 -26.86
N ALA A 143 8.79 2.40 -27.48
CA ALA A 143 8.90 2.66 -28.92
C ALA A 143 10.29 3.13 -29.36
N THR A 144 11.14 3.59 -28.43
CA THR A 144 12.50 4.06 -28.71
C THR A 144 13.51 2.92 -28.72
N ASP A 145 13.20 1.80 -28.07
CA ASP A 145 14.04 0.60 -28.03
C ASP A 145 13.97 -0.14 -29.38
N LYS A 146 15.10 -0.20 -30.11
CA LYS A 146 15.21 -0.80 -31.45
C LYS A 146 15.86 -2.20 -31.41
N GLY A 147 15.62 -2.98 -32.46
CA GLY A 147 16.23 -4.31 -32.65
C GLY A 147 15.26 -5.45 -32.39
N THR A 148 15.82 -6.64 -32.18
CA THR A 148 15.08 -7.85 -31.80
C THR A 148 14.41 -7.70 -30.45
N THR A 149 13.43 -8.55 -30.15
CA THR A 149 12.75 -8.57 -28.84
C THR A 149 13.73 -8.64 -27.66
N SER A 150 14.79 -9.45 -27.77
CA SER A 150 15.80 -9.56 -26.70
C SER A 150 16.60 -8.27 -26.53
N GLU A 151 17.08 -7.68 -27.62
CA GLU A 151 17.87 -6.44 -27.58
C GLU A 151 17.06 -5.27 -27.01
N ARG A 152 15.76 -5.21 -27.33
CA ARG A 152 14.85 -4.22 -26.77
C ARG A 152 14.69 -4.37 -25.26
N TYR A 153 14.59 -5.61 -24.76
CA TYR A 153 14.59 -5.84 -23.31
C TYR A 153 15.91 -5.43 -22.66
N ASP A 154 17.05 -5.71 -23.29
CA ASP A 154 18.36 -5.29 -22.76
C ASP A 154 18.50 -3.77 -22.73
N ALA A 155 17.92 -3.07 -23.71
CA ALA A 155 17.87 -1.60 -23.74
C ALA A 155 17.00 -1.04 -22.60
N ALA A 156 15.80 -1.60 -22.40
CA ALA A 156 14.92 -1.23 -21.28
C ALA A 156 15.60 -1.44 -19.92
N PHE A 157 16.29 -2.57 -19.72
CA PHE A 157 17.05 -2.84 -18.50
C PHE A 157 18.18 -1.82 -18.27
N ARG A 158 18.92 -1.45 -19.32
CA ARG A 158 19.97 -0.43 -19.23
C ARG A 158 19.38 0.94 -18.84
N ARG A 159 18.29 1.34 -19.50
CA ARG A 159 17.59 2.61 -19.25
C ARG A 159 17.06 2.73 -17.81
N HIS A 160 16.55 1.65 -17.24
CA HIS A 160 15.99 1.63 -15.88
C HIS A 160 16.96 1.11 -14.81
N SER A 161 18.24 0.93 -15.13
CA SER A 161 19.24 0.34 -14.23
C SER A 161 19.38 1.08 -12.90
N ASN A 162 19.41 2.41 -12.92
CA ASN A 162 19.51 3.22 -11.70
C ASN A 162 18.31 3.01 -10.75
N GLN A 163 17.09 2.96 -11.29
CA GLN A 163 15.89 2.72 -10.48
C GLN A 163 15.91 1.33 -9.85
N ILE A 164 16.38 0.32 -10.61
CA ILE A 164 16.57 -1.03 -10.08
C ILE A 164 17.61 -1.04 -8.96
N PHE A 165 18.75 -0.35 -9.15
CA PHE A 165 19.80 -0.27 -8.13
C PHE A 165 19.29 0.41 -6.85
N GLU A 166 18.64 1.57 -6.96
CA GLU A 166 18.08 2.28 -5.82
C GLU A 166 17.08 1.43 -5.04
N PHE A 167 16.20 0.72 -5.75
CA PHE A 167 15.25 -0.20 -5.13
C PHE A 167 15.95 -1.34 -4.38
N VAL A 168 16.89 -2.03 -5.05
CA VAL A 168 17.61 -3.18 -4.48
C VAL A 168 18.45 -2.74 -3.29
N ASP A 169 19.20 -1.65 -3.40
CA ASP A 169 20.00 -1.08 -2.32
C ASP A 169 19.12 -0.64 -1.15
N GLY A 170 17.96 -0.04 -1.42
CA GLY A 170 16.99 0.32 -0.39
C GLY A 170 16.55 -0.90 0.43
N ILE A 171 16.25 -2.02 -0.22
CA ILE A 171 15.86 -3.27 0.44
C ILE A 171 17.03 -3.87 1.23
N ILE A 172 18.22 -3.96 0.63
CA ILE A 172 19.42 -4.53 1.28
C ILE A 172 19.81 -3.69 2.51
N ASN A 173 19.86 -2.37 2.37
CA ASN A 173 20.31 -1.46 3.43
C ASN A 173 19.30 -1.40 4.58
N ARG A 174 17.98 -1.39 4.30
CA ARG A 174 16.95 -1.49 5.34
C ARG A 174 17.10 -2.78 6.14
N ASN A 175 17.33 -3.92 5.47
CA ASN A 175 17.53 -5.18 6.17
C ASN A 175 18.83 -5.21 6.99
N ARG A 176 19.95 -4.71 6.44
CA ARG A 176 21.22 -4.60 7.18
C ARG A 176 21.09 -3.74 8.43
N TRP A 177 20.38 -2.60 8.34
CA TRP A 177 20.12 -1.74 9.49
C TRP A 177 19.29 -2.46 10.55
N LEU A 178 18.21 -3.14 10.15
CA LEU A 178 17.37 -3.92 11.06
C LEU A 178 18.17 -5.03 11.75
N VAL A 179 18.93 -5.82 10.99
CA VAL A 179 19.75 -6.91 11.53
C VAL A 179 20.81 -6.38 12.50
N ARG A 180 21.51 -5.30 12.14
CA ARG A 180 22.56 -4.69 12.97
C ARG A 180 22.01 -4.10 14.26
N ASN A 181 20.84 -3.45 14.22
CA ASN A 181 20.26 -2.77 15.38
C ASN A 181 19.31 -3.66 16.17
N ARG A 182 19.01 -4.88 15.71
CA ARG A 182 18.11 -5.81 16.41
C ARG A 182 18.45 -6.02 17.89
N PRO A 183 19.71 -6.26 18.31
CA PRO A 183 20.03 -6.40 19.73
C PRO A 183 19.76 -5.13 20.54
N ARG A 184 19.98 -3.95 19.93
CA ARG A 184 19.70 -2.66 20.58
C ARG A 184 18.20 -2.41 20.72
N ILE A 185 17.42 -2.76 19.71
CA ILE A 185 15.96 -2.66 19.72
C ILE A 185 15.38 -3.64 20.75
N GLU A 186 15.83 -4.90 20.75
CA GLU A 186 15.40 -5.91 21.73
C GLU A 186 15.79 -5.49 23.15
N GLY A 187 17.01 -4.96 23.36
CA GLY A 187 17.44 -4.41 24.65
C GLY A 187 16.61 -3.21 25.09
N PHE A 188 16.26 -2.30 24.17
CA PHE A 188 15.38 -1.18 24.45
C PHE A 188 13.97 -1.63 24.84
N ILE A 189 13.38 -2.58 24.09
CA ILE A 189 12.04 -3.12 24.38
C ILE A 189 12.03 -3.83 25.74
N MET A 190 13.04 -4.66 26.02
CA MET A 190 13.15 -5.35 27.31
C MET A 190 13.36 -4.35 28.45
N GLY A 191 14.23 -3.35 28.28
CA GLY A 191 14.44 -2.29 29.27
C GLY A 191 13.18 -1.47 29.53
N PHE A 192 12.45 -1.11 28.49
CA PHE A 192 11.18 -0.40 28.59
C PHE A 192 10.09 -1.25 29.27
N PHE A 193 10.02 -2.55 28.95
CA PHE A 193 9.12 -3.49 29.61
C PHE A 193 9.40 -3.57 31.13
N PHE A 194 10.67 -3.72 31.53
CA PHE A 194 11.04 -3.72 32.95
C PHE A 194 10.80 -2.38 33.63
N PHE A 195 11.01 -1.27 32.93
CA PHE A 195 10.68 0.06 33.44
C PHE A 195 9.19 0.20 33.74
N VAL A 196 8.30 -0.23 32.83
CA VAL A 196 6.86 -0.21 33.06
C VAL A 196 6.45 -1.19 34.16
N LEU A 197 7.02 -2.39 34.18
CA LEU A 197 6.74 -3.38 35.23
C LEU A 197 7.15 -2.86 36.61
N LYS A 198 8.27 -2.13 36.71
CA LYS A 198 8.70 -1.45 37.93
C LYS A 198 7.73 -0.34 38.34
N ILE A 199 7.27 0.51 37.40
CA ILE A 199 6.26 1.54 37.71
C ILE A 199 4.99 0.90 38.29
N VAL A 200 4.51 -0.18 37.68
CA VAL A 200 3.34 -0.91 38.15
C VAL A 200 3.60 -1.53 39.54
N TRP A 201 4.75 -2.16 39.75
CA TRP A 201 5.14 -2.74 41.03
C TRP A 201 5.25 -1.69 42.15
N ASP A 202 5.96 -0.58 41.90
CA ASP A 202 6.11 0.53 42.84
C ASP A 202 4.74 1.18 43.13
N PHE A 203 3.83 1.22 42.16
CA PHE A 203 2.44 1.63 42.36
C PHE A 203 1.68 0.68 43.29
N PHE A 204 1.83 -0.64 43.14
CA PHE A 204 1.22 -1.62 44.06
C PHE A 204 1.84 -1.58 45.47
N GLN A 205 3.13 -1.29 45.60
CA GLN A 205 3.80 -1.14 46.91
C GLN A 205 3.49 0.21 47.59
N GLY A 206 3.25 1.27 46.82
CA GLY A 206 3.03 2.64 47.32
C GLY A 206 1.56 3.05 47.49
N SER A 207 0.60 2.22 47.08
CA SER A 207 -0.82 2.56 47.12
C SER A 207 -1.48 2.15 48.46
N ALA A 208 -1.19 2.95 49.49
CA ALA A 208 -2.21 3.40 50.43
C ALA A 208 -2.52 4.88 50.12
N GLY A 209 -3.31 5.13 49.07
CA GLY A 209 -4.05 6.40 48.91
C GLY A 209 -3.56 7.38 47.83
N SER A 210 -3.88 7.13 46.55
CA SER A 210 -4.34 8.22 45.65
C SER A 210 -5.06 7.66 44.40
N GLN A 211 -6.33 8.02 44.20
CA GLN A 211 -7.12 7.60 43.04
C GLN A 211 -6.69 8.25 41.71
N LEU A 212 -5.87 9.30 41.76
CA LEU A 212 -5.39 10.04 40.57
C LEU A 212 -4.33 9.29 39.76
N GLN A 213 -3.65 8.29 40.35
CA GLN A 213 -2.53 7.60 39.69
C GLN A 213 -2.96 6.37 38.86
N ALA A 214 -4.12 5.76 39.12
CA ALA A 214 -4.61 4.60 38.38
C ALA A 214 -4.90 4.89 36.89
N GLY A 215 -5.34 6.12 36.57
CA GLY A 215 -5.61 6.55 35.19
C GLY A 215 -4.35 6.61 34.32
N ALA A 216 -3.22 7.06 34.89
CA ALA A 216 -1.95 7.16 34.16
C ALA A 216 -1.36 5.78 33.86
N VAL A 217 -1.47 4.83 34.79
CA VAL A 217 -1.05 3.44 34.60
C VAL A 217 -1.90 2.75 33.54
N GLY A 218 -3.22 2.96 33.54
CA GLY A 218 -4.12 2.44 32.51
C GLY A 218 -3.78 2.93 31.10
N VAL A 219 -3.44 4.21 30.94
CA VAL A 219 -3.00 4.78 29.66
C VAL A 219 -1.65 4.19 29.22
N LEU A 220 -0.68 4.07 30.12
CA LEU A 220 0.63 3.47 29.82
C LEU A 220 0.52 2.01 29.38
N VAL A 221 -0.28 1.20 30.08
CA VAL A 221 -0.53 -0.21 29.70
C VAL A 221 -1.27 -0.29 28.36
N GLY A 222 -2.26 0.59 28.12
CA GLY A 222 -2.96 0.66 26.84
C GLY A 222 -2.02 0.98 25.67
N VAL A 223 -1.10 1.94 25.83
CA VAL A 223 -0.09 2.28 24.82
C VAL A 223 0.88 1.11 24.59
N LEU A 224 1.25 0.38 25.65
CA LEU A 224 2.17 -0.75 25.57
C LEU A 224 1.56 -1.93 24.80
N VAL A 225 0.29 -2.26 25.07
CA VAL A 225 -0.45 -3.32 24.37
C VAL A 225 -0.63 -2.98 22.89
N CYS A 226 -0.96 -1.73 22.55
CA CYS A 226 -1.05 -1.28 21.17
C CYS A 226 0.31 -1.38 20.45
N SER A 227 1.40 -1.00 21.12
CA SER A 227 2.74 -0.99 20.54
C SER A 227 3.29 -2.40 20.32
N LEU A 228 3.04 -3.34 21.25
CA LEU A 228 3.39 -4.75 21.10
C LEU A 228 2.53 -5.46 20.06
N GLY A 229 1.25 -5.09 19.93
CA GLY A 229 0.36 -5.56 18.87
C GLY A 229 0.88 -5.20 17.47
N CYS A 230 1.34 -3.96 17.27
CA CYS A 230 1.96 -3.52 16.01
C CYS A 230 3.25 -4.29 15.68
N ILE A 231 4.07 -4.60 16.68
CA ILE A 231 5.31 -5.37 16.49
C ILE A 231 5.03 -6.85 16.20
N TRP A 232 3.99 -7.43 16.80
CA TRP A 232 3.59 -8.82 16.54
C TRP A 232 2.99 -8.98 15.13
N LEU A 233 2.24 -7.98 14.65
CA LEU A 233 1.77 -7.91 13.26
C LEU A 233 2.91 -7.78 12.26
N ALA A 234 4.01 -7.10 12.61
CA ALA A 234 5.20 -6.98 11.75
C ALA A 234 6.09 -8.25 11.70
N LYS A 235 5.79 -9.28 12.52
CA LYS A 235 6.51 -10.56 12.55
C LYS A 235 5.80 -11.69 11.79
N ARG A 236 4.57 -11.48 11.31
CA ARG A 236 3.87 -12.39 10.40
C ARG A 236 4.08 -11.93 8.95
#